data_AF-A0A925N130-F1
#
_entry.id   AF-A0A925N130-F1
#
_cell.length_a   1.000
_cell.length_b   1.000
_cell.length_c   1.000
_cell.angle_alpha   90.00
_cell.angle_beta   90.00
_cell.angle_gamma   90.00
#
_symmetry.space_group_name_H-M   'P 1'
#
loop_
_entity.id
_entity.type
_entity.pdbx_description
1 polymer ?
#
loop_
_entity_poly.entity_id
_entity_poly.type
_entity_poly.pdbx_seq_one_letter_code
_entity_poly.pdbx_strand_id
1 'polypeptide(L)'
;GARAAGVRHGEIHRWNLCRLASDQATNFIATVPADADALPPAVMLEFSESCPDRPGREVLLDELASFLALIEPRAGKPALLYVTRDFDAEYDVTANLDRRVWLDRRLFPPDYGGPWVMWQASDIRRVDGIEHPVRWNVVRP
;
A
#
# COMPACT_ATOMS: atom_id res chain seq x y z
N GLY A 1 -14.83 4.09 16.46
CA GLY A 1 -13.81 3.93 15.41
C GLY A 1 -12.70 3.00 15.89
N ALA A 2 -11.83 2.50 15.00
CA ALA A 2 -10.85 1.44 15.31
C ALA A 2 -10.00 1.73 16.56
N ARG A 3 -9.49 2.97 16.68
CA ARG A 3 -8.74 3.45 17.85
C ARG A 3 -9.51 3.27 19.17
N ALA A 4 -10.78 3.67 19.22
CA ALA A 4 -11.60 3.54 20.42
C ALA A 4 -11.92 2.09 20.79
N ALA A 5 -11.81 1.16 19.83
CA ALA A 5 -11.99 -0.27 20.04
C ALA A 5 -10.68 -1.01 20.37
N GLY A 6 -9.55 -0.30 20.53
CA GLY A 6 -8.24 -0.91 20.80
C GLY A 6 -7.66 -1.71 19.63
N VAL A 7 -8.21 -1.53 18.42
CA VAL A 7 -7.72 -2.19 17.21
C VAL A 7 -6.57 -1.38 16.63
N ARG A 8 -5.42 -2.03 16.36
CA ARG A 8 -4.30 -1.40 15.64
C ARG A 8 -4.79 -0.86 14.30
N HIS A 9 -4.59 0.43 14.05
CA HIS A 9 -5.04 1.13 12.86
C HIS A 9 -3.85 1.75 12.12
N GLY A 10 -4.04 2.04 10.83
CA GLY A 10 -3.08 2.73 9.99
C GLY A 10 -3.76 3.19 8.71
N GLU A 11 -3.04 3.97 7.91
CA GLU A 11 -3.57 4.59 6.70
C GLU A 11 -3.05 3.88 5.45
N ILE A 12 -3.86 3.91 4.39
CA ILE A 12 -3.48 3.41 3.06
C ILE A 12 -3.60 4.56 2.07
N HIS A 13 -2.47 4.95 1.46
CA HIS A 13 -2.45 5.86 0.33
C HIS A 13 -2.65 5.09 -0.97
N ARG A 14 -3.67 5.45 -1.75
CA ARG A 14 -3.84 4.92 -3.12
C ARG A 14 -2.96 5.68 -4.08
N TRP A 15 -1.97 4.99 -4.66
CA TRP A 15 -1.11 5.58 -5.66
C TRP A 15 -1.89 5.93 -6.93
N ASN A 16 -1.65 7.11 -7.48
CA ASN A 16 -2.26 7.56 -8.71
C ASN A 16 -1.17 7.93 -9.73
N LEU A 17 -1.07 7.15 -10.82
CA LEU A 17 -0.08 7.35 -11.88
C LEU A 17 -0.25 8.69 -12.62
N CYS A 18 -1.43 9.30 -12.56
CA CYS A 18 -1.79 10.54 -13.23
C CYS A 18 -1.54 11.78 -12.35
N ARG A 19 -0.83 11.63 -11.23
CA ARG A 19 -0.56 12.71 -10.27
C ARG A 19 0.90 12.70 -9.85
N LEU A 20 1.46 13.89 -9.68
CA LEU A 20 2.83 14.08 -9.21
C LEU A 20 3.00 13.47 -7.81
N ALA A 21 4.16 12.86 -7.55
CA ALA A 21 4.52 12.37 -6.23
C ALA A 21 4.39 13.45 -5.14
N SER A 22 4.79 14.69 -5.44
CA SER A 22 4.73 15.83 -4.52
C SER A 22 3.30 16.19 -4.09
N ASP A 23 2.36 16.18 -5.03
CA ASP A 23 0.95 16.49 -4.75
C ASP A 23 0.33 15.39 -3.89
N GLN A 24 0.64 14.14 -4.22
CA GLN A 24 0.19 12.97 -3.46
C GLN A 24 0.76 12.99 -2.03
N ALA A 25 2.05 13.29 -1.87
CA ALA A 25 2.70 13.39 -0.56
C ALA A 25 2.14 14.56 0.27
N THR A 26 1.90 15.71 -0.35
CA THR A 26 1.28 16.87 0.30
C THR A 26 -0.10 16.52 0.84
N ASN A 27 -0.92 15.84 0.04
CA ASN A 27 -2.23 15.37 0.47
C ASN A 27 -2.13 14.39 1.65
N PHE A 28 -1.19 13.44 1.58
CA PHE A 28 -0.95 12.48 2.67
C PHE A 28 -0.58 13.20 3.97
N ILE A 29 0.40 14.11 3.93
CA ILE A 29 0.91 14.84 5.10
C ILE A 29 -0.18 15.74 5.71
N ALA A 30 -1.02 16.36 4.88
CA ALA A 30 -2.10 17.23 5.33
C ALA A 30 -3.26 16.46 5.97
N THR A 31 -3.52 15.23 5.53
CA THR A 31 -4.69 14.45 5.96
C THR A 31 -4.39 13.49 7.11
N VAL A 32 -3.17 12.94 7.14
CA VAL A 32 -2.82 11.88 8.09
C VAL A 32 -2.30 12.49 9.40
N PRO A 33 -3.00 12.29 10.53
CA PRO A 33 -2.56 12.80 11.82
C PRO A 33 -1.24 12.14 12.26
N ALA A 34 -0.44 12.87 13.03
CA ALA A 34 0.71 12.28 13.71
C ALA A 34 0.22 11.34 14.81
N ASP A 35 0.49 10.04 14.66
CA ASP A 35 0.12 9.04 15.65
C ASP A 35 1.26 8.01 15.76
N ALA A 36 1.99 8.05 16.87
CA ALA A 36 3.12 7.16 17.12
C ALA A 36 2.68 5.69 17.28
N ASP A 37 1.43 5.46 17.67
CA ASP A 37 0.85 4.13 17.89
C ASP A 37 0.26 3.53 16.60
N ALA A 38 0.08 4.34 15.55
CA ALA A 38 -0.43 3.87 14.27
C ALA A 38 0.53 2.88 13.59
N LEU A 39 -0.02 1.93 12.83
CA LEU A 39 0.76 1.06 11.95
C LEU A 39 1.55 1.89 10.92
N PRO A 40 2.65 1.35 10.36
CA PRO A 40 3.32 1.99 9.24
C PRO A 40 2.32 2.30 8.11
N PRO A 41 2.48 3.44 7.40
CA PRO A 41 1.61 3.76 6.29
C PRO A 41 1.77 2.71 5.19
N ALA A 42 0.68 2.35 4.52
CA ALA A 42 0.73 1.51 3.34
C ALA A 42 0.54 2.34 2.08
N VAL A 43 1.26 2.00 1.01
CA VAL A 43 1.08 2.58 -0.32
C VAL A 43 0.55 1.50 -1.24
N MET A 44 -0.65 1.72 -1.78
CA MET A 44 -1.34 0.76 -2.65
C MET A 44 -1.03 1.04 -4.11
N LEU A 45 -0.28 0.11 -4.70
CA LEU A 45 0.14 0.08 -6.09
C LEU A 45 -0.76 -0.90 -6.85
N GLU A 46 -1.86 -0.37 -7.37
CA GLU A 46 -2.83 -1.06 -8.22
C GLU A 46 -3.21 -0.14 -9.37
N PHE A 47 -3.47 -0.71 -10.55
CA PHE A 47 -3.99 0.09 -11.66
C PHE A 47 -5.41 0.56 -11.37
N SER A 48 -5.68 1.85 -11.63
CA SER A 48 -7.01 2.42 -11.56
C SER A 48 -7.58 2.62 -12.96
N GLU A 49 -8.86 2.28 -13.16
CA GLU A 49 -9.60 2.61 -14.38
C GLU A 49 -9.70 4.13 -14.61
N SER A 50 -9.61 4.93 -13.54
CA SER A 50 -9.67 6.38 -13.62
C SER A 50 -8.37 7.03 -14.08
N CYS A 51 -7.30 6.26 -14.29
CA CYS A 51 -5.99 6.77 -14.69
C CYS A 51 -5.38 5.91 -15.81
N PRO A 52 -5.38 6.41 -17.06
CA PRO A 52 -4.82 5.67 -18.19
C PRO A 52 -3.29 5.72 -18.27
N ASP A 53 -2.63 6.62 -17.53
CA ASP A 53 -1.20 6.86 -17.65
C ASP A 53 -0.37 5.61 -17.27
N ARG A 54 0.63 5.31 -18.09
CA ARG A 54 1.61 4.24 -17.88
C ARG A 54 3.01 4.81 -18.11
N PRO A 55 3.56 5.57 -17.13
CA PRO A 55 4.92 6.09 -17.25
C PRO A 55 5.91 4.93 -17.38
N GLY A 56 7.11 5.21 -17.91
CA GLY A 56 8.18 4.21 -17.94
C GLY A 56 8.59 3.79 -16.53
N ARG A 57 9.09 2.55 -16.38
CA ARG A 57 9.48 1.97 -15.09
C ARG A 57 10.40 2.85 -14.25
N GLU A 58 11.46 3.39 -14.85
CA GLU A 58 12.42 4.25 -14.13
C GLU A 58 11.72 5.50 -13.56
N VAL A 59 10.89 6.16 -14.36
CA VAL A 59 10.11 7.33 -13.92
C VAL A 59 9.20 6.99 -12.75
N LEU A 60 8.51 5.85 -12.82
CA LEU A 60 7.66 5.42 -11.72
C LEU A 60 8.46 5.16 -10.43
N LEU A 61 9.57 4.44 -10.53
CA LEU A 61 10.39 4.08 -9.37
C LEU A 61 10.97 5.34 -8.71
N ASP A 62 11.42 6.32 -9.51
CA ASP A 62 11.93 7.60 -9.02
C ASP A 62 10.84 8.45 -8.34
N GLU A 63 9.64 8.52 -8.93
CA GLU A 63 8.50 9.22 -8.34
C GLU A 63 8.05 8.55 -7.04
N LEU A 64 7.98 7.21 -7.01
CA LEU A 64 7.61 6.46 -5.82
C LEU A 64 8.65 6.63 -4.71
N ALA A 65 9.95 6.57 -5.03
CA ALA A 65 11.02 6.83 -4.07
C ALA A 65 10.94 8.26 -3.50
N SER A 66 10.66 9.24 -4.35
CA SER A 66 10.47 10.64 -3.95
C SER A 66 9.25 10.81 -3.02
N PHE A 67 8.13 10.17 -3.33
CA PHE A 67 6.95 10.15 -2.47
C PHE A 67 7.26 9.54 -1.10
N LEU A 68 7.91 8.38 -1.06
CA LEU A 68 8.28 7.69 0.17
C LEU A 68 9.20 8.55 1.06
N ALA A 69 10.19 9.20 0.45
CA ALA A 69 11.10 10.10 1.16
C ALA A 69 10.39 11.30 1.81
N LEU A 70 9.26 11.74 1.27
CA LEU A 70 8.45 12.82 1.84
C LEU A 70 7.55 12.35 2.98
N ILE A 71 6.94 11.16 2.88
CA ILE A 71 5.95 10.70 3.86
C ILE A 71 6.55 9.97 5.06
N GLU A 72 7.64 9.22 4.86
CA GLU A 72 8.24 8.36 5.90
C GLU A 72 8.77 9.17 7.10
N PRO A 73 9.44 10.34 6.94
CA PRO A 73 9.86 11.16 8.07
C PRO A 73 8.68 11.65 8.93
N ARG A 74 7.55 11.95 8.29
CA ARG A 74 6.34 12.43 8.97
C ARG A 74 5.57 11.30 9.66
N ALA A 75 5.63 10.09 9.11
CA ALA A 75 5.04 8.89 9.70
C ALA A 75 5.94 8.24 10.77
N GLY A 76 7.25 8.49 10.74
CA GLY A 76 8.24 7.90 11.65
C GLY A 76 8.47 6.41 11.44
N LYS A 77 7.92 5.82 10.38
CA LYS A 77 7.97 4.38 10.06
C LYS A 77 8.11 4.17 8.54
N PRO A 78 8.96 3.25 8.07
CA PRO A 78 9.05 2.91 6.64
C PRO A 78 7.73 2.36 6.13
N ALA A 79 7.31 2.80 4.94
CA ALA A 79 6.02 2.40 4.38
C ALA A 79 6.02 0.91 3.98
N LEU A 80 4.82 0.31 4.05
CA LEU A 80 4.53 -1.02 3.52
C LEU A 80 3.99 -0.87 2.09
N LEU A 81 4.59 -1.54 1.10
CA LEU A 81 4.10 -1.47 -0.27
C LEU A 81 3.07 -2.57 -0.50
N TYR A 82 1.81 -2.19 -0.71
CA TYR A 82 0.82 -3.10 -1.28
C TYR A 82 1.00 -3.13 -2.79
N VAL A 83 1.29 -4.30 -3.36
CA VAL A 83 1.59 -4.42 -4.80
C VAL A 83 0.78 -5.53 -5.42
N THR A 84 -0.02 -5.18 -6.43
CA THR A 84 -0.76 -6.14 -7.26
C THR A 84 0.16 -6.84 -8.25
N ARG A 85 -0.20 -8.06 -8.67
CA ARG A 85 0.64 -8.85 -9.60
C ARG A 85 0.92 -8.13 -10.91
N ASP A 86 -0.11 -7.55 -11.52
CA ASP A 86 -0.03 -6.84 -12.79
C ASP A 86 0.82 -5.57 -12.66
N PHE A 87 0.68 -4.84 -11.56
CA PHE A 87 1.52 -3.67 -11.29
C PHE A 87 2.99 -4.07 -11.09
N ASP A 88 3.26 -5.14 -10.34
CA ASP A 88 4.62 -5.64 -10.15
C ASP A 88 5.21 -6.22 -11.46
N ALA A 89 4.40 -6.85 -12.30
CA ALA A 89 4.85 -7.36 -13.60
C ALA A 89 5.21 -6.25 -14.59
N GLU A 90 4.54 -5.09 -14.53
CA GLU A 90 4.84 -3.93 -15.38
C GLU A 90 6.08 -3.19 -14.90
N TYR A 91 6.26 -3.08 -13.58
CA TYR A 91 7.19 -2.13 -12.99
C TYR A 91 8.31 -2.73 -12.14
N ASP A 92 8.29 -4.04 -11.91
CA ASP A 92 9.26 -4.77 -11.08
C ASP A 92 9.51 -4.09 -9.72
N VAL A 93 8.46 -3.53 -9.10
CA VAL A 93 8.58 -2.70 -7.90
C VAL A 93 9.24 -3.48 -6.77
N THR A 94 8.80 -4.71 -6.55
CA THR A 94 9.31 -5.56 -5.48
C THR A 94 10.77 -5.98 -5.66
N ALA A 95 11.27 -5.97 -6.90
CA ALA A 95 12.66 -6.28 -7.21
C ALA A 95 13.58 -5.06 -7.12
N ASN A 96 13.04 -3.84 -7.31
CA ASN A 96 13.82 -2.62 -7.41
C ASN A 96 13.72 -1.71 -6.19
N LEU A 97 12.74 -1.91 -5.30
CA LEU A 97 12.62 -1.18 -4.03
C LEU A 97 12.79 -2.13 -2.84
N ASP A 98 13.83 -1.90 -2.04
CA ASP A 98 14.04 -2.59 -0.77
C ASP A 98 13.01 -2.12 0.27
N ARG A 99 11.84 -2.76 0.23
CA ARG A 99 10.70 -2.47 1.10
C ARG A 99 10.01 -3.77 1.51
N ARG A 100 9.38 -3.73 2.69
CA ARG A 100 8.43 -4.78 3.08
C ARG A 100 7.23 -4.71 2.15
N VAL A 101 6.76 -5.87 1.70
CA VAL A 101 5.65 -5.95 0.74
C VAL A 101 4.44 -6.65 1.34
N TRP A 102 3.28 -6.12 0.95
CA TRP A 102 1.95 -6.66 1.15
C TRP A 102 1.42 -7.06 -0.23
N LEU A 103 1.27 -8.36 -0.48
CA LEU A 103 0.89 -8.84 -1.81
C LEU A 103 -0.55 -9.35 -1.82
N ASP A 104 -1.16 -9.43 -2.99
CA ASP A 104 -2.52 -9.92 -3.15
C ASP A 104 -2.58 -11.16 -4.03
N ARG A 105 -3.33 -12.15 -3.57
CA ARG A 105 -3.69 -13.32 -4.37
C ARG A 105 -4.82 -14.02 -3.69
N ARG A 106 -5.96 -14.14 -4.35
CA ARG A 106 -7.10 -14.83 -3.75
C ARG A 106 -6.77 -16.31 -3.56
N LEU A 107 -7.15 -16.86 -2.41
CA LEU A 107 -7.10 -18.29 -2.03
C LEU A 107 -5.71 -18.91 -1.83
N PHE A 108 -4.71 -18.54 -2.62
CA PHE A 108 -3.36 -19.12 -2.56
C PHE A 108 -2.32 -18.06 -2.19
N PRO A 109 -1.27 -18.43 -1.43
CA PRO A 109 -0.16 -17.52 -1.16
C PRO A 109 0.43 -16.92 -2.46
N PRO A 110 0.83 -15.65 -2.47
CA PRO A 110 1.48 -15.01 -3.60
C PRO A 110 2.73 -15.78 -4.02
N ASP A 111 2.89 -15.98 -5.34
CA ASP A 111 4.05 -16.59 -6.00
C ASP A 111 4.83 -15.59 -6.86
N TYR A 112 4.58 -14.29 -6.65
CA TYR A 112 5.30 -13.16 -7.23
C TYR A 112 5.78 -12.25 -6.10
N GLY A 113 6.60 -11.25 -6.41
CA GLY A 113 6.93 -10.18 -5.46
C GLY A 113 7.89 -10.55 -4.31
N GLY A 114 8.43 -11.76 -4.30
CA GLY A 114 9.39 -12.20 -3.28
C GLY A 114 8.80 -12.43 -1.87
N PRO A 115 9.64 -12.38 -0.82
CA PRO A 115 9.20 -12.55 0.56
C PRO A 115 8.27 -11.42 1.03
N TRP A 116 7.00 -11.75 1.29
CA TRP A 116 6.00 -10.82 1.80
C TRP A 116 5.82 -10.91 3.31
N VAL A 117 5.43 -9.80 3.94
CA VAL A 117 5.09 -9.74 5.37
C VAL A 117 3.58 -9.78 5.62
N MET A 118 2.79 -9.36 4.63
CA MET A 118 1.34 -9.39 4.64
C MET A 118 0.81 -9.90 3.31
N TRP A 119 -0.32 -10.61 3.34
CA TRP A 119 -0.96 -11.15 2.16
C TRP A 119 -2.48 -10.96 2.22
N GLN A 120 -3.06 -10.31 1.21
CA GLN A 120 -4.51 -10.24 1.02
C GLN A 120 -5.03 -11.53 0.39
N ALA A 121 -5.55 -12.41 1.24
CA ALA A 121 -5.99 -13.76 0.86
C ALA A 121 -7.43 -13.80 0.32
N SER A 122 -8.25 -12.81 0.67
CA SER A 122 -9.65 -12.74 0.25
C SER A 122 -10.16 -11.31 0.30
N ASP A 123 -11.12 -10.99 -0.56
CA ASP A 123 -11.91 -9.76 -0.54
C ASP A 123 -13.41 -10.04 -0.43
N ILE A 124 -13.79 -11.31 -0.24
CA ILE A 124 -15.18 -11.77 -0.12
C ILE A 124 -15.53 -12.23 1.30
N ARG A 125 -14.61 -12.09 2.27
CA ARG A 125 -14.82 -12.56 3.63
C ARG A 125 -15.79 -11.64 4.37
N ARG A 126 -16.68 -12.20 5.18
CA ARG A 126 -17.57 -11.45 6.08
C ARG A 126 -17.02 -11.49 7.49
N VAL A 127 -17.12 -10.37 8.19
CA VAL A 127 -16.71 -10.19 9.58
C VAL A 127 -17.86 -9.50 10.31
N ASP A 128 -18.24 -10.02 11.48
CA ASP A 128 -19.31 -9.44 12.27
C ASP A 128 -19.02 -7.96 12.59
N GLY A 129 -20.02 -7.11 12.40
CA GLY A 129 -19.89 -5.65 12.53
C GLY A 129 -19.53 -4.91 11.23
N ILE A 130 -19.37 -5.61 10.10
CA ILE A 130 -19.15 -5.00 8.78
C ILE A 130 -20.20 -5.52 7.79
N GLU A 131 -20.98 -4.61 7.20
CA GLU A 131 -22.10 -4.96 6.31
C GLU A 131 -21.65 -5.56 4.97
N HIS A 132 -20.48 -5.14 4.47
CA HIS A 132 -19.94 -5.56 3.19
C HIS A 132 -18.75 -6.52 3.35
N PRO A 133 -18.44 -7.33 2.31
CA PRO A 133 -17.24 -8.14 2.32
C PRO A 133 -15.96 -7.31 2.54
N VAL A 134 -14.98 -7.92 3.21
CA VAL A 134 -13.72 -7.27 3.57
C VAL A 134 -12.52 -7.89 2.87
N ARG A 135 -11.54 -7.03 2.59
CA ARG A 135 -10.16 -7.40 2.26
C ARG A 135 -9.51 -8.04 3.50
N TRP A 136 -9.55 -9.36 3.56
CA TRP A 136 -8.98 -10.17 4.63
C TRP A 136 -7.51 -10.48 4.37
N ASN A 137 -6.69 -10.21 5.39
CA ASN A 137 -5.23 -10.32 5.31
C ASN A 137 -4.67 -11.34 6.29
N VAL A 138 -3.56 -11.96 5.91
CA VAL A 138 -2.72 -12.82 6.74
C VAL A 138 -1.37 -12.14 6.92
N VAL A 139 -0.82 -12.18 8.13
CA VAL A 139 0.49 -11.60 8.47
C VAL A 139 1.45 -12.73 8.79
N ARG A 140 2.68 -12.67 8.26
CA ARG A 140 3.73 -13.63 8.66
C ARG A 140 4.28 -13.26 10.03
N PRO A 141 4.57 -14.25 10.91
CA PRO A 141 5.25 -14.01 12.18
C PRO A 141 6.64 -13.37 12.00
#